data_AF-A0A1V6GVF4-F1
#
_entry.id   AF-A0A1V6GVF4-F1
#
_cell.length_a   1.000
_cell.length_b   1.000
_cell.length_c   1.000
_cell.angle_alpha   90.00
_cell.angle_beta   90.00
_cell.angle_gamma   90.00
#
_symmetry.space_group_name_H-M   'P 1'
#
loop_
_entity.id
_entity.type
_entity.pdbx_description
1 polymer ?
#
loop_
_entity_poly.entity_id
_entity_poly.type
_entity_poly.pdbx_seq_one_letter_code
_entity_poly.pdbx_strand_id
1 'polypeptide(L)'
;MKEIAPGIIVYDNPFGGSNIVSVTTSEGTIIVDSSLFPSKAEQVKTTVQRLLNSEVALVVNTHYHPDHTFGNSGFNAPLCCCKTSEEFFRKMDKTYIGYVIQKEPLLEKENLIIVPPSITFDREYKLSFGGLDLFLENVGGHTPDTIVIRIPKYGILITGDLVVSQYHPEIVADSHIKTWIKVLKTLKKERHKQIIPGHGPVVRDLEIDQMRHYLERLAYLQEHKSQLETFLGSLDKDPNFRNRKMPQMFVESLKVVMSH
;
A
#
# COMPACT_ATOMS: atom_id res chain seq x y z
N MET A 1 6.34 13.23 -8.30
CA MET A 1 7.22 13.13 -7.12
C MET A 1 7.13 14.39 -6.29
N LYS A 2 7.17 14.27 -4.96
CA LYS A 2 7.07 15.40 -4.02
C LYS A 2 7.87 15.12 -2.75
N GLU A 3 8.79 15.99 -2.38
CA GLU A 3 9.42 15.96 -1.06
C GLU A 3 8.44 16.51 -0.02
N ILE A 4 8.18 15.74 1.05
CA ILE A 4 7.22 16.10 2.08
C ILE A 4 7.85 16.40 3.44
N ALA A 5 9.08 15.95 3.64
CA ALA A 5 9.96 16.25 4.76
C ALA A 5 11.41 16.05 4.30
N PRO A 6 12.42 16.60 5.00
CA PRO A 6 13.83 16.45 4.60
C PRO A 6 14.21 14.99 4.36
N GLY A 7 14.58 14.68 3.11
CA GLY A 7 14.97 13.34 2.68
C GLY A 7 13.81 12.36 2.49
N ILE A 8 12.54 12.80 2.57
CA ILE A 8 11.37 11.93 2.38
C ILE A 8 10.60 12.38 1.13
N ILE A 9 10.67 11.58 0.08
CA ILE A 9 10.03 11.85 -1.21
C ILE A 9 8.98 10.79 -1.51
N VAL A 10 7.80 11.25 -1.91
CA VAL A 10 6.72 10.39 -2.42
C VAL A 10 6.71 10.46 -3.93
N TYR A 11 6.79 9.30 -4.58
CA TYR A 11 6.66 9.13 -6.01
C TYR A 11 5.22 8.70 -6.28
N ASP A 12 4.36 9.69 -6.52
CA ASP A 12 2.97 9.48 -6.91
C ASP A 12 2.91 8.90 -8.33
N ASN A 13 2.13 7.83 -8.49
CA ASN A 13 1.94 7.19 -9.78
C ASN A 13 0.60 7.59 -10.40
N PRO A 14 0.59 8.09 -11.65
CA PRO A 14 -0.66 8.41 -12.33
C PRO A 14 -1.50 7.15 -12.56
N PHE A 15 -2.78 7.35 -12.83
CA PHE A 15 -3.74 6.28 -13.14
C PHE A 15 -3.97 5.23 -12.04
N GLY A 16 -3.60 5.55 -10.79
CA GLY A 16 -3.91 4.70 -9.64
C GLY A 16 -2.86 3.63 -9.37
N GLY A 17 -1.63 3.78 -9.87
CA GLY A 17 -0.51 2.96 -9.39
C GLY A 17 -0.18 3.27 -7.93
N SER A 18 0.38 2.28 -7.22
CA SER A 18 0.82 2.43 -5.83
C SER A 18 1.88 3.52 -5.69
N ASN A 19 1.94 4.18 -4.55
CA ASN A 19 2.97 5.13 -4.20
C ASN A 19 4.26 4.39 -3.83
N ILE A 20 5.39 4.94 -4.28
CA ILE A 20 6.71 4.58 -3.75
C ILE A 20 7.17 5.71 -2.84
N VAL A 21 7.83 5.39 -1.72
CA VAL A 21 8.42 6.39 -0.82
C VAL A 21 9.91 6.16 -0.71
N SER A 22 10.74 7.20 -0.89
CA SER A 22 12.13 7.17 -0.47
C SER A 22 12.31 7.89 0.86
N VAL A 23 13.13 7.30 1.74
CA VAL A 23 13.56 7.85 3.01
C VAL A 23 15.09 7.83 3.03
N THR A 24 15.68 8.96 2.69
CA THR A 24 17.13 9.14 2.55
C THR A 24 17.76 9.70 3.82
N THR A 25 18.87 9.09 4.21
CA THR A 25 19.69 9.49 5.37
C THR A 25 21.16 9.49 4.97
N SER A 26 22.07 9.75 5.92
CA SER A 26 23.51 9.66 5.69
C SER A 26 24.01 8.22 5.41
N GLU A 27 23.24 7.19 5.77
CA GLU A 27 23.63 5.78 5.57
C GLU A 27 23.13 5.20 4.24
N GLY A 28 22.28 5.93 3.50
CA GLY A 28 21.69 5.47 2.26
C GLY A 28 20.20 5.84 2.18
N THR A 29 19.47 5.13 1.33
CA THR A 29 18.03 5.33 1.13
C THR A 29 17.25 4.05 1.40
N ILE A 30 16.23 4.15 2.25
CA ILE A 30 15.17 3.13 2.37
C ILE A 30 14.10 3.45 1.34
N ILE A 31 13.63 2.43 0.63
CA ILE A 31 12.46 2.51 -0.25
C ILE A 31 11.29 1.80 0.45
N VAL A 32 10.11 2.40 0.42
CA VAL A 32 8.85 1.74 0.81
C VAL A 32 8.02 1.52 -0.44
N ASP A 33 7.69 0.25 -0.70
CA ASP A 33 7.00 -0.28 -1.89
C ASP A 33 7.72 -0.03 -3.22
N SER A 34 7.33 -0.76 -4.27
CA SER A 34 8.14 -0.82 -5.50
C SER A 34 7.38 -0.66 -6.81
N SER A 35 6.09 -0.33 -6.78
CA SER A 35 5.20 -0.36 -7.96
C SER A 35 5.05 -1.76 -8.57
N LEU A 36 4.17 -1.87 -9.56
CA LEU A 36 3.95 -3.10 -10.33
C LEU A 36 5.10 -3.42 -11.29
N PHE A 37 5.85 -2.40 -11.74
CA PHE A 37 6.79 -2.54 -12.85
C PHE A 37 8.26 -2.41 -12.39
N PRO A 38 9.12 -3.43 -12.59
CA PRO A 38 10.57 -3.34 -12.35
C PRO A 38 11.22 -2.12 -13.01
N SER A 39 10.89 -1.83 -14.27
CA SER A 39 11.42 -0.67 -15.00
C SER A 39 11.09 0.67 -14.31
N LYS A 40 9.96 0.76 -13.60
CA LYS A 40 9.58 1.94 -12.82
C LYS A 40 10.39 2.05 -11.53
N ALA A 41 10.61 0.93 -10.84
CA ALA A 41 11.50 0.89 -9.68
C ALA A 41 12.94 1.32 -10.07
N GLU A 42 13.45 0.89 -11.22
CA GLU A 42 14.76 1.32 -11.74
C GLU A 42 14.83 2.83 -12.00
N GLN A 43 13.74 3.45 -12.49
CA GLN A 43 13.67 4.91 -12.65
C GLN A 43 13.72 5.63 -11.29
N VAL A 44 13.03 5.09 -10.27
CA VAL A 44 13.09 5.63 -8.91
C VAL A 44 14.50 5.49 -8.33
N LYS A 45 15.12 4.31 -8.47
CA LYS A 45 16.52 4.08 -8.06
C LYS A 45 17.47 5.09 -8.71
N THR A 46 17.35 5.29 -10.01
CA THR A 46 18.16 6.27 -10.76
C THR A 46 17.94 7.69 -10.23
N THR A 47 16.69 8.02 -9.87
CA THR A 47 16.36 9.32 -9.28
C THR A 47 17.02 9.51 -7.91
N VAL A 48 17.00 8.48 -7.06
CA VAL A 48 17.68 8.48 -5.76
C VAL A 48 19.19 8.69 -5.94
N GLN A 49 19.82 7.96 -6.85
CA GLN A 49 21.25 8.09 -7.14
C GLN A 49 21.62 9.50 -7.65
N ARG A 50 20.85 10.03 -8.61
CA ARG A 50 21.19 11.30 -9.28
C ARG A 50 20.81 12.54 -8.48
N LEU A 51 19.63 12.55 -7.87
CA LEU A 51 19.10 13.75 -7.22
C LEU A 51 19.43 13.79 -5.73
N LEU A 52 19.54 12.63 -5.08
CA LEU A 52 19.79 12.54 -3.64
C LEU A 52 21.23 12.13 -3.32
N ASN A 53 22.03 11.82 -4.33
CA ASN A 53 23.42 11.37 -4.20
C ASN A 53 23.54 10.24 -3.15
N SER A 54 22.64 9.26 -3.25
CA SER A 54 22.47 8.17 -2.29
C SER A 54 22.20 6.85 -3.01
N GLU A 55 22.51 5.74 -2.35
CA GLU A 55 22.21 4.39 -2.85
C GLU A 55 21.01 3.79 -2.10
N VAL A 56 20.26 2.93 -2.79
CA VAL A 56 19.17 2.18 -2.16
C VAL A 56 19.76 1.08 -1.29
N ALA A 57 19.60 1.21 0.03
CA ALA A 57 20.17 0.30 1.02
C ALA A 57 19.18 -0.80 1.43
N LEU A 58 17.88 -0.52 1.38
CA LEU A 58 16.82 -1.44 1.79
C LEU A 58 15.51 -1.10 1.08
N VAL A 59 14.77 -2.13 0.67
CA VAL A 59 13.36 -2.03 0.29
C VAL A 59 12.51 -2.59 1.42
N VAL A 60 11.40 -1.93 1.76
CA VAL A 60 10.39 -2.38 2.71
C VAL A 60 9.06 -2.50 1.97
N ASN A 61 8.41 -3.65 1.98
CA ASN A 61 7.06 -3.77 1.44
C ASN A 61 6.00 -3.64 2.53
N THR A 62 4.94 -2.90 2.22
CA THR A 62 3.79 -2.71 3.11
C THR A 62 2.89 -3.94 3.18
N HIS A 63 2.76 -4.67 2.07
CA HIS A 63 2.00 -5.92 1.96
C HIS A 63 2.35 -6.65 0.64
N TYR A 64 1.77 -7.83 0.43
CA TYR A 64 2.15 -8.73 -0.66
C TYR A 64 1.63 -8.35 -2.05
N HIS A 65 0.74 -7.35 -2.18
CA HIS A 65 0.11 -7.08 -3.47
C HIS A 65 1.15 -6.81 -4.59
N PRO A 66 0.88 -7.26 -5.83
CA PRO A 66 1.85 -7.17 -6.93
C PRO A 66 2.33 -5.74 -7.19
N ASP A 67 1.44 -4.77 -7.12
CA ASP A 67 1.77 -3.38 -7.36
C ASP A 67 2.57 -2.75 -6.21
N HIS A 68 2.79 -3.45 -5.10
CA HIS A 68 3.72 -3.02 -4.04
C HIS A 68 5.04 -3.79 -4.06
N THR A 69 5.10 -4.95 -4.75
CA THR A 69 6.17 -5.95 -4.62
C THR A 69 6.86 -6.34 -5.92
N PHE A 70 6.20 -6.26 -7.08
CA PHE A 70 6.74 -6.77 -8.34
C PHE A 70 7.90 -5.93 -8.86
N GLY A 71 7.94 -4.64 -8.55
CA GLY A 71 9.07 -3.79 -8.89
C GLY A 71 10.32 -4.01 -8.03
N ASN A 72 10.29 -4.88 -7.01
CA ASN A 72 11.40 -5.06 -6.07
C ASN A 72 12.74 -5.37 -6.77
N SER A 73 12.71 -6.13 -7.87
CA SER A 73 13.91 -6.49 -8.64
C SER A 73 14.64 -5.28 -9.23
N GLY A 74 13.93 -4.19 -9.50
CA GLY A 74 14.52 -2.95 -10.05
C GLY A 74 15.44 -2.21 -9.06
N PHE A 75 15.34 -2.49 -7.76
CA PHE A 75 16.19 -1.84 -6.76
C PHE A 75 17.52 -2.54 -6.54
N ASN A 76 17.59 -3.87 -6.73
CA ASN A 76 18.77 -4.69 -6.43
C ASN A 76 19.32 -4.43 -5.00
N ALA A 77 18.42 -4.46 -4.01
CA ALA A 77 18.72 -4.22 -2.60
C ALA A 77 18.05 -5.29 -1.73
N PRO A 78 18.52 -5.50 -0.48
CA PRO A 78 17.83 -6.34 0.49
C PRO A 78 16.35 -5.95 0.66
N LEU A 79 15.50 -6.94 0.93
CA LEU A 79 14.07 -6.74 1.11
C LEU A 79 13.65 -7.07 2.54
N CYS A 80 12.94 -6.15 3.17
CA CYS A 80 12.29 -6.32 4.47
C CYS A 80 10.77 -6.36 4.32
N CYS A 81 10.12 -7.31 5.00
CA CYS A 81 8.67 -7.37 5.13
C CYS A 81 8.27 -8.05 6.45
N CYS A 82 6.97 -8.09 6.76
CA CYS A 82 6.53 -8.92 7.88
C CYS A 82 6.56 -10.41 7.49
N LYS A 83 6.60 -11.28 8.50
CA LYS A 83 6.65 -12.74 8.30
C LYS A 83 5.46 -13.29 7.53
N THR A 84 4.27 -12.70 7.70
CA THR A 84 3.09 -13.08 6.92
C THR A 84 3.28 -12.79 5.43
N SER A 85 3.92 -11.68 5.06
CA SER A 85 4.26 -11.39 3.65
C SER A 85 5.21 -12.44 3.09
N GLU A 86 6.20 -12.90 3.86
CA GLU A 86 7.13 -13.96 3.42
C GLU A 86 6.37 -15.24 2.99
N GLU A 87 5.32 -15.63 3.72
CA GLU A 87 4.49 -16.77 3.36
C GLU A 87 3.74 -16.55 2.03
N PHE A 88 3.33 -15.33 1.74
CA PHE A 88 2.73 -14.97 0.45
C PHE A 88 3.75 -14.97 -0.68
N PHE A 89 4.96 -14.43 -0.46
CA PHE A 89 6.05 -14.49 -1.44
C PHE A 89 6.37 -15.93 -1.88
N ARG A 90 6.35 -16.89 -0.94
CA ARG A 90 6.56 -18.32 -1.24
C ARG A 90 5.48 -18.93 -2.14
N LYS A 91 4.29 -18.30 -2.20
CA LYS A 91 3.15 -18.74 -3.02
C LYS A 91 3.06 -18.00 -4.37
N MET A 92 3.91 -17.00 -4.63
CA MET A 92 3.98 -16.28 -5.91
C MET A 92 4.71 -17.11 -6.97
N ASP A 93 4.12 -18.24 -7.33
CA ASP A 93 4.63 -19.12 -8.37
C ASP A 93 4.32 -18.60 -9.79
N LYS A 94 4.73 -19.36 -10.81
CA LYS A 94 4.48 -19.02 -12.22
C LYS A 94 2.99 -18.92 -12.55
N THR A 95 2.12 -19.66 -11.86
CA THR A 95 0.67 -19.60 -12.08
C THR A 95 0.12 -18.27 -11.56
N TYR A 96 0.50 -17.86 -10.35
CA TYR A 96 0.12 -16.56 -9.81
C TYR A 96 0.65 -15.41 -10.68
N ILE A 97 1.93 -15.45 -11.07
CA ILE A 97 2.53 -14.45 -11.95
C ILE A 97 1.78 -14.40 -13.30
N GLY A 98 1.49 -15.56 -13.89
CA GLY A 98 0.73 -15.65 -15.14
C GLY A 98 -0.68 -15.05 -15.03
N TYR A 99 -1.35 -15.23 -13.89
CA TYR A 99 -2.64 -14.59 -13.62
C TYR A 99 -2.53 -13.06 -13.57
N VAL A 100 -1.52 -12.53 -12.88
CA VAL A 100 -1.30 -11.07 -12.83
C VAL A 100 -0.97 -10.51 -14.22
N ILE A 101 -0.15 -11.20 -15.00
CA ILE A 101 0.17 -10.83 -16.40
C ILE A 101 -1.09 -10.81 -17.28
N GLN A 102 -2.02 -11.76 -17.12
CA GLN A 102 -3.27 -11.73 -17.88
C GLN A 102 -4.11 -10.49 -17.58
N LYS A 103 -4.09 -10.00 -16.34
CA LYS A 103 -4.74 -8.74 -15.96
C LYS A 103 -3.98 -7.51 -16.44
N GLU A 104 -2.64 -7.57 -16.44
CA GLU A 104 -1.77 -6.48 -16.86
C GLU A 104 -0.72 -6.93 -17.90
N PRO A 105 -1.11 -7.06 -19.19
CA PRO A 105 -0.26 -7.64 -20.24
C PRO A 105 1.05 -6.89 -20.50
N LEU A 106 1.16 -5.63 -20.07
CA LEU A 106 2.40 -4.87 -20.18
C LEU A 106 3.55 -5.49 -19.36
N LEU A 107 3.24 -6.27 -18.32
CA LEU A 107 4.23 -7.01 -17.54
C LEU A 107 4.98 -8.07 -18.35
N GLU A 108 4.45 -8.56 -19.49
CA GLU A 108 5.19 -9.50 -20.36
C GLU A 108 6.48 -8.89 -20.92
N LYS A 109 6.54 -7.56 -20.99
CA LYS A 109 7.71 -6.82 -21.47
C LYS A 109 8.72 -6.52 -20.36
N GLU A 110 8.36 -6.81 -19.11
CA GLU A 110 9.22 -6.64 -17.96
C GLU A 110 9.98 -7.94 -17.69
N ASN A 111 11.25 -7.84 -17.31
CA ASN A 111 12.01 -8.98 -16.80
C ASN A 111 11.64 -9.21 -15.32
N LEU A 112 10.39 -9.58 -15.06
CA LEU A 112 9.84 -9.71 -13.71
C LEU A 112 10.53 -10.85 -12.96
N ILE A 113 11.14 -10.51 -11.82
CA ILE A 113 11.78 -11.45 -10.91
C ILE A 113 11.22 -11.18 -9.52
N ILE A 114 10.60 -12.21 -8.91
CA ILE A 114 10.16 -12.12 -7.53
C ILE A 114 11.39 -12.16 -6.62
N VAL A 115 11.64 -11.07 -5.91
CA VAL A 115 12.74 -10.96 -4.94
C VAL A 115 12.25 -11.49 -3.59
N PRO A 116 12.82 -12.58 -3.05
CA PRO A 116 12.44 -13.07 -1.74
C PRO A 116 12.92 -12.10 -0.64
N PRO A 117 12.17 -11.96 0.47
CA PRO A 117 12.60 -11.15 1.59
C PRO A 117 13.85 -11.75 2.24
N SER A 118 14.81 -10.88 2.58
CA SER A 118 16.02 -11.26 3.31
C SER A 118 15.96 -10.86 4.78
N ILE A 119 15.03 -9.98 5.15
CA ILE A 119 14.77 -9.53 6.52
C ILE A 119 13.29 -9.68 6.79
N THR A 120 12.93 -10.36 7.87
CA THR A 120 11.54 -10.48 8.29
C THR A 120 11.38 -10.12 9.76
N PHE A 121 10.18 -9.66 10.11
CA PHE A 121 9.77 -9.41 11.49
C PHE A 121 8.37 -9.96 11.73
N ASP A 122 8.05 -10.32 12.97
CA ASP A 122 6.73 -10.85 13.31
C ASP A 122 5.70 -9.71 13.35
N ARG A 123 5.61 -8.98 14.46
CA ARG A 123 4.57 -7.97 14.67
C ARG A 123 5.08 -6.54 14.60
N GLU A 124 6.18 -6.23 15.28
CA GLU A 124 6.74 -4.89 15.38
C GLU A 124 8.22 -4.92 15.04
N TYR A 125 8.70 -3.88 14.36
CA TYR A 125 10.11 -3.73 14.05
C TYR A 125 10.51 -2.26 14.09
N LYS A 126 11.51 -1.95 14.92
CA LYS A 126 12.14 -0.64 14.95
C LYS A 126 13.34 -0.65 14.01
N LEU A 127 13.24 0.06 12.91
CA LEU A 127 14.33 0.28 11.97
C LEU A 127 14.98 1.65 12.26
N SER A 128 16.15 1.63 12.89
CA SER A 128 17.00 2.81 13.06
C SER A 128 18.01 2.87 11.92
N PHE A 129 17.99 3.94 11.13
CA PHE A 129 18.83 4.09 9.95
C PHE A 129 19.29 5.55 9.80
N GLY A 130 20.60 5.80 9.80
CA GLY A 130 21.17 7.14 9.68
C GLY A 130 20.62 8.17 10.67
N GLY A 131 20.34 7.74 11.91
CA GLY A 131 19.77 8.59 12.97
C GLY A 131 18.27 8.89 12.84
N LEU A 132 17.56 8.23 11.92
CA LEU A 132 16.11 8.27 11.81
C LEU A 132 15.49 6.95 12.25
N ASP A 133 14.45 7.02 13.09
CA ASP A 133 13.69 5.86 13.53
C ASP A 133 12.40 5.70 12.71
N LEU A 134 12.22 4.53 12.11
CA LEU A 134 11.00 4.07 11.48
C LEU A 134 10.43 2.91 12.30
N PHE A 135 9.15 2.99 12.66
CA PHE A 135 8.46 1.94 13.42
C PHE A 135 7.46 1.23 12.51
N LEU A 136 7.77 -0.02 12.17
CA LEU A 136 6.96 -0.89 11.35
C LEU A 136 6.07 -1.74 12.27
N GLU A 137 4.78 -1.83 11.97
CA GLU A 137 3.84 -2.67 12.72
C GLU A 137 2.93 -3.41 11.74
N ASN A 138 2.91 -4.74 11.81
CA ASN A 138 1.90 -5.56 11.16
C ASN A 138 0.57 -5.42 11.91
N VAL A 139 -0.41 -4.85 11.23
CA VAL A 139 -1.73 -4.51 11.77
C VAL A 139 -2.86 -5.28 11.08
N GLY A 140 -2.58 -5.84 9.91
CA GLY A 140 -3.57 -6.49 9.06
C GLY A 140 -4.68 -5.54 8.60
N GLY A 141 -5.77 -6.09 8.08
CA GLY A 141 -6.95 -5.32 7.67
C GLY A 141 -7.21 -5.46 6.18
N HIS A 142 -6.51 -4.67 5.35
CA HIS A 142 -6.57 -4.78 3.89
C HIS A 142 -6.18 -6.19 3.43
N THR A 143 -5.03 -6.66 3.91
CA THR A 143 -4.59 -8.07 3.85
C THR A 143 -4.05 -8.47 5.23
N PRO A 144 -3.88 -9.78 5.53
CA PRO A 144 -3.33 -10.22 6.81
C PRO A 144 -1.91 -9.71 7.10
N ASP A 145 -1.13 -9.46 6.04
CA ASP A 145 0.26 -9.06 6.13
C ASP A 145 0.48 -7.52 6.09
N THR A 146 -0.61 -6.74 5.99
CA THR A 146 -0.54 -5.29 5.93
C THR A 146 0.19 -4.69 7.13
N ILE A 147 1.21 -3.89 6.85
CA ILE A 147 1.97 -3.10 7.84
C ILE A 147 1.71 -1.60 7.70
N VAL A 148 1.89 -0.88 8.80
CA VAL A 148 2.05 0.58 8.81
C VAL A 148 3.47 0.94 9.20
N ILE A 149 3.94 2.10 8.72
CA ILE A 149 5.27 2.63 9.05
C ILE A 149 5.11 4.04 9.62
N ARG A 150 5.56 4.22 10.86
CA ARG A 150 5.54 5.52 11.55
C ARG A 150 6.92 6.15 11.54
N ILE A 151 6.99 7.44 11.23
CA ILE A 151 8.21 8.26 11.28
C ILE A 151 7.96 9.44 12.23
N PRO A 152 8.10 9.24 13.56
CA PRO A 152 7.66 10.22 14.56
C PRO A 152 8.34 11.57 14.45
N LYS A 153 9.62 11.61 14.05
CA LYS A 153 10.40 12.85 13.87
C LYS A 153 9.67 13.87 12.99
N TYR A 154 8.96 13.40 11.98
CA TYR A 154 8.22 14.24 11.04
C TYR A 154 6.70 14.15 11.21
N GLY A 155 6.19 13.27 12.09
CA GLY A 155 4.77 13.01 12.24
C GLY A 155 4.14 12.43 10.97
N ILE A 156 4.88 11.54 10.28
CA ILE A 156 4.45 10.88 9.04
C ILE A 156 4.02 9.45 9.34
N LEU A 157 2.92 9.03 8.71
CA LEU A 157 2.44 7.66 8.68
C LEU A 157 2.36 7.17 7.24
N ILE A 158 2.99 6.05 6.92
CA ILE A 158 2.81 5.33 5.65
C ILE A 158 1.90 4.14 5.93
N THR A 159 0.83 4.00 5.15
CA THR A 159 -0.26 3.06 5.50
C THR A 159 -0.40 1.86 4.56
N GLY A 160 0.35 1.86 3.46
CA GLY A 160 -0.02 1.05 2.30
C GLY A 160 -1.52 1.23 2.00
N ASP A 161 -2.16 0.16 1.60
CA ASP A 161 -3.55 0.17 1.17
C ASP A 161 -4.58 0.29 2.28
N LEU A 162 -4.18 0.40 3.56
CA LEU A 162 -5.16 0.73 4.61
C LEU A 162 -5.84 2.07 4.36
N VAL A 163 -5.16 2.99 3.69
CA VAL A 163 -5.73 4.26 3.23
C VAL A 163 -5.42 4.38 1.75
N VAL A 164 -6.47 4.60 0.97
CA VAL A 164 -6.41 4.88 -0.46
C VAL A 164 -7.17 6.17 -0.72
N SER A 165 -6.54 7.16 -1.36
CA SER A 165 -7.15 8.47 -1.62
C SER A 165 -7.50 8.64 -3.09
N GLN A 166 -8.69 9.17 -3.38
CA GLN A 166 -9.26 9.36 -4.72
C GLN A 166 -9.60 8.10 -5.52
N TYR A 167 -9.20 6.90 -5.10
CA TYR A 167 -9.48 5.63 -5.78
C TYR A 167 -10.37 4.76 -4.90
N HIS A 168 -11.11 3.83 -5.50
CA HIS A 168 -11.79 2.80 -4.73
C HIS A 168 -10.76 1.84 -4.12
N PRO A 169 -10.85 1.53 -2.82
CA PRO A 169 -10.01 0.50 -2.21
C PRO A 169 -10.40 -0.88 -2.75
N GLU A 170 -9.41 -1.74 -2.90
CA GLU A 170 -9.64 -3.14 -3.24
C GLU A 170 -10.04 -3.94 -2.00
N ILE A 171 -11.05 -4.79 -2.13
CA ILE A 171 -11.38 -5.83 -1.15
C ILE A 171 -11.10 -7.18 -1.80
N VAL A 172 -10.16 -7.93 -1.23
CA VAL A 172 -9.76 -9.26 -1.68
C VAL A 172 -10.25 -10.33 -0.70
N ALA A 173 -10.11 -11.60 -1.09
CA ALA A 173 -10.70 -12.73 -0.34
C ALA A 173 -10.17 -12.87 1.10
N ASP A 174 -8.94 -12.41 1.36
CA ASP A 174 -8.31 -12.43 2.68
C ASP A 174 -8.34 -11.05 3.38
N SER A 175 -9.07 -10.07 2.82
CA SER A 175 -9.36 -8.81 3.51
C SER A 175 -10.24 -9.05 4.73
N HIS A 176 -9.92 -8.39 5.84
CA HIS A 176 -10.72 -8.44 7.06
C HIS A 176 -11.26 -7.05 7.42
N ILE A 177 -12.40 -6.69 6.83
CA ILE A 177 -13.04 -5.35 6.93
C ILE A 177 -13.20 -4.87 8.38
N LYS A 178 -13.64 -5.75 9.29
CA LYS A 178 -13.80 -5.39 10.72
C LYS A 178 -12.46 -5.03 11.39
N THR A 179 -11.39 -5.74 11.05
CA THR A 179 -10.03 -5.44 11.55
C THR A 179 -9.56 -4.13 10.96
N TRP A 180 -9.74 -3.95 9.65
CA TRP A 180 -9.36 -2.73 8.95
C TRP A 180 -10.03 -1.48 9.56
N ILE A 181 -11.35 -1.51 9.81
CA ILE A 181 -12.07 -0.44 10.51
C ILE A 181 -11.48 -0.16 11.90
N LYS A 182 -11.13 -1.21 12.66
CA LYS A 182 -10.52 -1.08 14.00
C LYS A 182 -9.14 -0.42 13.92
N VAL A 183 -8.31 -0.84 12.97
CA VAL A 183 -6.98 -0.26 12.73
C VAL A 183 -7.09 1.23 12.39
N LEU A 184 -7.99 1.60 11.47
CA LEU A 184 -8.23 3.02 11.13
C LEU A 184 -8.66 3.85 12.34
N LYS A 185 -9.50 3.29 13.23
CA LYS A 185 -9.88 3.96 14.49
C LYS A 185 -8.69 4.16 15.44
N THR A 186 -7.72 3.23 15.45
CA THR A 186 -6.48 3.38 16.22
C THR A 186 -5.60 4.46 15.61
N LEU A 187 -5.29 4.37 14.32
CA LEU A 187 -4.42 5.32 13.61
C LEU A 187 -4.96 6.76 13.67
N LYS A 188 -6.29 6.95 13.64
CA LYS A 188 -6.93 8.26 13.81
C LYS A 188 -6.59 8.93 15.14
N LYS A 189 -6.42 8.15 16.22
CA LYS A 189 -6.11 8.68 17.55
C LYS A 189 -4.67 9.16 17.69
N GLU A 190 -3.78 8.69 16.82
CA GLU A 190 -2.36 9.02 16.84
C GLU A 190 -2.06 10.42 16.28
N ARG A 191 -2.98 11.03 15.53
CA ARG A 191 -2.93 12.43 15.05
C ARG A 191 -1.65 12.75 14.26
N HIS A 192 -1.37 11.95 13.23
CA HIS A 192 -0.23 12.18 12.33
C HIS A 192 -0.41 13.48 11.53
N LYS A 193 0.69 14.19 11.27
CA LYS A 193 0.65 15.44 10.50
C LYS A 193 0.34 15.17 9.03
N GLN A 194 0.86 14.06 8.51
CA GLN A 194 0.74 13.65 7.12
C GLN A 194 0.64 12.14 7.03
N ILE A 195 -0.17 11.67 6.08
CA ILE A 195 -0.38 10.26 5.80
C ILE A 195 -0.03 10.03 4.33
N ILE A 196 0.85 9.08 4.07
CA ILE A 196 1.16 8.61 2.73
C ILE A 196 0.33 7.34 2.48
N PRO A 197 -0.73 7.42 1.66
CA PRO A 197 -1.55 6.26 1.32
C PRO A 197 -0.82 5.31 0.38
N GLY A 198 -1.34 4.10 0.22
CA GLY A 198 -0.91 3.15 -0.80
C GLY A 198 -1.13 3.70 -2.20
N HIS A 199 -2.24 4.41 -2.43
CA HIS A 199 -2.52 5.09 -3.71
C HIS A 199 -3.09 6.50 -3.50
N GLY A 200 -2.76 7.39 -4.44
CA GLY A 200 -3.23 8.77 -4.45
C GLY A 200 -2.30 9.74 -3.72
N PRO A 201 -2.71 11.01 -3.56
CA PRO A 201 -1.84 12.04 -2.99
C PRO A 201 -1.59 11.83 -1.50
N VAL A 202 -0.56 12.50 -0.96
CA VAL A 202 -0.37 12.62 0.50
C VAL A 202 -1.55 13.36 1.13
N VAL A 203 -2.13 12.77 2.15
CA VAL A 203 -3.36 13.21 2.82
C VAL A 203 -3.12 13.54 4.29
N ARG A 204 -4.21 13.90 4.97
CA ARG A 204 -4.29 14.11 6.43
C ARG A 204 -5.40 13.25 6.99
N ASP A 205 -5.61 13.37 8.30
CA ASP A 205 -6.55 12.56 9.09
C ASP A 205 -8.00 12.47 8.57
N LEU A 206 -8.45 13.37 7.69
CA LEU A 206 -9.79 13.28 7.09
C LEU A 206 -9.95 12.04 6.20
N GLU A 207 -8.88 11.63 5.48
CA GLU A 207 -8.96 10.47 4.60
C GLU A 207 -9.11 9.16 5.40
N ILE A 208 -8.61 9.09 6.64
CA ILE A 208 -8.86 7.95 7.54
C ILE A 208 -10.37 7.83 7.84
N ASP A 209 -11.05 8.95 8.08
CA ASP A 209 -12.50 8.93 8.34
C ASP A 209 -13.30 8.54 7.10
N GLN A 210 -12.90 9.04 5.92
CA GLN A 210 -13.51 8.68 4.65
C GLN A 210 -13.32 7.19 4.35
N MET A 211 -12.12 6.67 4.51
CA MET A 211 -11.83 5.24 4.32
C MET A 211 -12.59 4.38 5.31
N ARG A 212 -12.63 4.77 6.60
CA ARG A 212 -13.41 4.07 7.63
C ARG A 212 -14.89 4.04 7.29
N HIS A 213 -15.48 5.17 6.90
CA HIS A 213 -16.90 5.26 6.54
C HIS A 213 -17.22 4.37 5.33
N TYR A 214 -16.33 4.37 4.33
CA TYR A 214 -16.44 3.50 3.15
C TYR A 214 -16.53 2.02 3.56
N LEU A 215 -15.61 1.57 4.42
CA LEU A 215 -15.59 0.21 4.92
C LEU A 215 -16.78 -0.14 5.81
N GLU A 216 -17.24 0.79 6.66
CA GLU A 216 -18.44 0.59 7.49
C GLU A 216 -19.69 0.36 6.62
N ARG A 217 -19.77 1.05 5.47
CA ARG A 217 -20.82 0.84 4.48
C ARG A 217 -20.74 -0.53 3.82
N LEU A 218 -19.53 -0.99 3.46
CA LEU A 218 -19.34 -2.34 2.92
C LEU A 218 -19.63 -3.42 3.97
N ALA A 219 -19.20 -3.23 5.21
CA ALA A 219 -19.49 -4.14 6.33
C ALA A 219 -21.01 -4.25 6.57
N TYR A 220 -21.71 -3.12 6.52
CA TYR A 220 -23.17 -3.11 6.62
C TYR A 220 -23.81 -3.92 5.49
N LEU A 221 -23.38 -3.72 4.24
CA LEU A 221 -23.87 -4.50 3.09
C LEU A 221 -23.57 -6.00 3.24
N GLN A 222 -22.38 -6.35 3.73
CA GLN A 222 -21.98 -7.74 3.97
C GLN A 222 -22.96 -8.47 4.92
N GLU A 223 -23.42 -7.76 5.96
CA GLU A 223 -24.39 -8.28 6.94
C GLU A 223 -25.85 -8.19 6.43
N HIS A 224 -26.12 -7.36 5.42
CA HIS A 224 -27.47 -7.06 4.90
C HIS A 224 -27.55 -7.22 3.38
N LYS A 225 -27.07 -8.35 2.86
CA LYS A 225 -26.95 -8.61 1.41
C LYS A 225 -28.24 -8.37 0.60
N SER A 226 -29.40 -8.57 1.21
CA SER A 226 -30.71 -8.30 0.59
C SER A 226 -30.94 -6.82 0.27
N GLN A 227 -30.17 -5.90 0.84
CA GLN A 227 -30.27 -4.46 0.61
C GLN A 227 -29.39 -3.95 -0.54
N LEU A 228 -28.79 -4.83 -1.35
CA LEU A 228 -27.86 -4.44 -2.42
C LEU A 228 -28.41 -3.33 -3.33
N GLU A 229 -29.66 -3.46 -3.81
CA GLU A 229 -30.26 -2.44 -4.69
C GLU A 229 -30.40 -1.08 -4.00
N THR A 230 -30.85 -1.07 -2.75
CA THR A 230 -30.99 0.15 -1.95
C THR A 230 -29.62 0.77 -1.64
N PHE A 231 -28.64 -0.08 -1.33
CA PHE A 231 -27.26 0.33 -1.10
C PHE A 231 -26.70 1.02 -2.35
N LEU A 232 -26.78 0.38 -3.52
CA LEU A 232 -26.30 0.94 -4.79
C LEU A 232 -26.99 2.26 -5.13
N GLY A 233 -28.31 2.33 -4.98
CA GLY A 233 -29.09 3.56 -5.23
C GLY A 233 -28.73 4.73 -4.30
N SER A 234 -28.08 4.46 -3.16
CA SER A 234 -27.63 5.50 -2.24
C SER A 234 -26.23 6.06 -2.56
N LEU A 235 -25.42 5.36 -3.36
CA LEU A 235 -24.01 5.72 -3.60
C LEU A 235 -23.87 6.97 -4.48
N ASP A 236 -24.81 7.23 -5.38
CA ASP A 236 -24.80 8.43 -6.24
C ASP A 236 -24.89 9.74 -5.45
N LYS A 237 -25.41 9.66 -4.22
CA LYS A 237 -25.52 10.78 -3.27
C LYS A 237 -24.37 10.83 -2.27
N ASP A 238 -23.54 9.80 -2.23
CA ASP A 238 -22.39 9.70 -1.32
C ASP A 238 -21.11 10.16 -2.04
N PRO A 239 -20.61 11.38 -1.77
CA PRO A 239 -19.43 11.90 -2.46
C PRO A 239 -18.17 11.06 -2.21
N ASN A 240 -18.13 10.27 -1.13
CA ASN A 240 -17.02 9.37 -0.83
C ASN A 240 -16.98 8.15 -1.76
N PHE A 241 -18.12 7.76 -2.35
CA PHE A 241 -18.16 6.71 -3.38
C PHE A 241 -18.13 7.33 -4.78
N ARG A 242 -19.00 8.30 -5.04
CA ARG A 242 -19.17 8.89 -6.37
C ARG A 242 -17.91 9.54 -6.94
N ASN A 243 -17.08 10.16 -6.10
CA ASN A 243 -15.91 10.90 -6.57
C ASN A 243 -14.65 10.03 -6.67
N ARG A 244 -14.71 8.75 -6.27
CA ARG A 244 -13.58 7.83 -6.40
C ARG A 244 -13.43 7.35 -7.84
N LYS A 245 -12.18 7.26 -8.27
CA LYS A 245 -11.75 6.75 -9.57
C LYS A 245 -11.70 5.23 -9.54
N MET A 246 -11.61 4.64 -10.73
CA MET A 246 -11.59 3.18 -10.94
C MET A 246 -12.84 2.47 -10.40
N PRO A 247 -14.04 2.81 -10.90
CA PRO A 247 -15.29 2.17 -10.47
C PRO A 247 -15.30 0.64 -10.69
N GLN A 248 -14.49 0.12 -11.60
CA GLN A 248 -14.30 -1.32 -11.77
C GLN A 248 -13.75 -2.01 -10.51
N MET A 249 -12.83 -1.36 -9.77
CA MET A 249 -12.30 -1.90 -8.50
C MET A 249 -13.39 -2.01 -7.45
N PHE A 250 -14.32 -1.05 -7.44
CA PHE A 250 -15.49 -1.14 -6.57
C PHE A 250 -16.40 -2.32 -6.93
N VAL A 251 -16.65 -2.54 -8.22
CA VAL A 251 -17.46 -3.67 -8.69
C VAL A 251 -16.80 -5.00 -8.32
N GLU A 252 -15.48 -5.13 -8.46
CA GLU A 252 -14.75 -6.33 -8.06
C GLU A 252 -14.80 -6.56 -6.55
N SER A 253 -14.55 -5.51 -5.77
CA SER A 253 -14.65 -5.54 -4.31
C SER A 253 -16.06 -5.94 -3.84
N LEU A 254 -17.10 -5.44 -4.49
CA LEU A 254 -18.48 -5.83 -4.19
C LEU A 254 -18.72 -7.32 -4.40
N LYS A 255 -18.15 -7.93 -5.46
CA LYS A 255 -18.30 -9.39 -5.68
C LYS A 255 -17.72 -10.18 -4.51
N VAL A 256 -16.58 -9.74 -3.98
CA VAL A 256 -15.93 -10.37 -2.81
C VAL A 256 -16.77 -10.16 -1.54
N VAL A 257 -17.26 -8.95 -1.31
CA VAL A 257 -18.14 -8.64 -0.15
C VAL A 257 -19.41 -9.49 -0.19
N MET A 258 -19.98 -9.73 -1.38
CA MET A 258 -21.20 -10.51 -1.52
C MET A 258 -20.99 -12.02 -1.41
N SER A 259 -19.77 -12.53 -1.64
CA SER A 259 -19.46 -13.97 -1.56
C SER A 259 -19.20 -14.48 -0.14
N HIS A 260 -18.87 -13.60 0.80
CA HIS A 260 -18.63 -13.90 2.22
C HIS A 260 -19.88 -13.60 3.04
#